data_AF-A0A4U3M4C6-F1
#
_entry.id   AF-A0A4U3M4C6-F1
#
_cell.length_a   1.000
_cell.length_b   1.000
_cell.length_c   1.000
_cell.angle_alpha   90.00
_cell.angle_beta   90.00
_cell.angle_gamma   90.00
#
_symmetry.space_group_name_H-M   'P 1'
#
loop_
_entity.id
_entity.type
_entity.pdbx_description
1 polymer ?
#
loop_
_entity_poly.entity_id
_entity_poly.type
_entity_poly.pdbx_seq_one_letter_code
_entity_poly.pdbx_strand_id
1 'polypeptide(L)'
;MPIELKDLNKLGFELKYSDPYVLNPKDSVAGTHLTNKKGNTISGTYSNLTDKTIDIKESSMTSINITDTTNKDLTVFFPGGLTWGTTIEKVKEMYGEPKDEYTGDSGFAILTYQEDTDHYAKLTFSNGKLKGYELYI
;
A
#
# COMPACT_ATOMS: atom_id res chain seq x y z
N MET A 1 2.96 4.41 -9.72
CA MET A 1 3.09 3.15 -10.48
C MET A 1 2.43 2.03 -9.68
N PRO A 2 1.37 1.39 -10.21
CA PRO A 2 0.69 0.29 -9.54
C PRO A 2 1.60 -0.95 -9.42
N ILE A 3 1.41 -1.74 -8.36
CA ILE A 3 2.23 -2.93 -8.08
C ILE A 3 1.48 -4.16 -8.59
N GLU A 4 2.08 -4.92 -9.49
CA GLU A 4 1.45 -6.15 -9.98
C GLU A 4 1.34 -7.19 -8.86
N LEU A 5 0.19 -7.89 -8.77
CA LEU A 5 -0.03 -8.90 -7.74
C LEU A 5 1.04 -10.01 -7.79
N LYS A 6 1.49 -10.38 -9.00
CA LYS A 6 2.54 -11.39 -9.19
C LYS A 6 3.86 -11.02 -8.49
N ASP A 7 4.15 -9.74 -8.32
CA ASP A 7 5.35 -9.28 -7.60
C ASP A 7 5.16 -9.39 -6.09
N LEU A 8 3.94 -9.17 -5.57
CA LEU A 8 3.60 -9.45 -4.18
C LEU A 8 3.69 -10.95 -3.86
N ASN A 9 3.29 -11.82 -4.80
CA ASN A 9 3.43 -13.27 -4.67
C ASN A 9 4.89 -13.71 -4.50
N LYS A 10 5.84 -13.09 -5.20
CA LYS A 10 7.28 -13.36 -5.04
C LYS A 10 7.79 -13.05 -3.63
N LEU A 11 7.10 -12.13 -2.93
CA LEU A 11 7.39 -11.76 -1.55
C LEU A 11 6.69 -12.66 -0.53
N GLY A 12 6.01 -13.71 -1.01
CA GLY A 12 5.31 -14.71 -0.21
C GLY A 12 3.94 -14.26 0.28
N PHE A 13 3.40 -13.15 -0.23
CA PHE A 13 2.03 -12.72 0.04
C PHE A 13 1.11 -13.46 -0.91
N GLU A 14 0.14 -14.18 -0.36
CA GLU A 14 -0.75 -15.01 -1.16
C GLU A 14 -2.20 -14.58 -0.96
N LEU A 15 -2.91 -14.49 -2.08
CA LEU A 15 -4.35 -14.31 -2.10
C LEU A 15 -5.03 -15.63 -1.71
N LYS A 16 -5.86 -15.62 -0.67
CA LYS A 16 -6.66 -16.79 -0.27
C LYS A 16 -8.08 -16.68 -0.82
N TYR A 17 -8.28 -17.07 -2.08
CA TYR A 17 -9.61 -17.33 -2.66
C TYR A 17 -9.74 -18.82 -3.03
N SER A 18 -10.93 -19.39 -2.85
CA SER A 18 -11.23 -20.78 -3.19
C SER A 18 -11.49 -21.00 -4.68
N ASP A 19 -11.97 -19.97 -5.38
CA ASP A 19 -12.46 -20.04 -6.76
C ASP A 19 -11.79 -19.01 -7.66
N PRO A 20 -11.72 -19.25 -8.99
CA PRO A 20 -11.24 -18.25 -9.94
C PRO A 20 -12.11 -16.99 -9.85
N TYR A 21 -11.49 -15.88 -9.45
CA TYR A 21 -12.14 -14.58 -9.39
C TYR A 21 -11.73 -13.78 -10.63
N VAL A 22 -12.71 -13.48 -11.48
CA VAL A 22 -12.49 -12.86 -12.79
C VAL A 22 -12.80 -11.36 -12.71
N LEU A 23 -11.96 -10.54 -13.35
CA LEU A 23 -12.15 -9.10 -13.48
C LEU A 23 -12.34 -8.74 -14.96
N ASN A 24 -13.42 -8.03 -15.29
CA ASN A 24 -13.58 -7.45 -16.62
C ASN A 24 -12.66 -6.23 -16.79
N PRO A 25 -12.45 -5.74 -18.02
CA PRO A 25 -11.67 -4.53 -18.24
C PRO A 25 -12.14 -3.38 -17.35
N LYS A 26 -11.22 -2.74 -16.63
CA LYS A 26 -11.46 -1.63 -15.69
C LYS A 26 -12.21 -1.99 -14.40
N ASP A 27 -12.57 -3.26 -14.18
CA ASP A 27 -13.13 -3.68 -12.89
C ASP A 27 -12.08 -3.61 -11.78
N SER A 28 -12.57 -3.39 -10.56
CA SER A 28 -11.75 -3.34 -9.35
C SER A 28 -12.42 -4.07 -8.20
N VAL A 29 -11.61 -4.69 -7.34
CA VAL A 29 -12.07 -5.35 -6.11
C VAL A 29 -11.31 -4.79 -4.91
N ALA A 30 -12.04 -4.07 -4.06
CA ALA A 30 -11.53 -3.43 -2.85
C ALA A 30 -11.60 -4.38 -1.64
N GLY A 31 -10.80 -4.07 -0.61
CA GLY A 31 -10.79 -4.87 0.64
C GLY A 31 -10.22 -6.28 0.46
N THR A 32 -9.39 -6.47 -0.56
CA THR A 32 -8.76 -7.75 -0.83
C THR A 32 -7.51 -7.92 0.04
N HIS A 33 -7.43 -9.06 0.71
CA HIS A 33 -6.36 -9.34 1.67
C HIS A 33 -5.37 -10.36 1.12
N LEU A 34 -4.08 -10.07 1.23
CA LEU A 34 -3.01 -11.05 1.00
C LEU A 34 -2.27 -11.27 2.31
N THR A 35 -2.02 -12.53 2.62
CA THR A 35 -1.32 -12.91 3.84
C THR A 35 -0.08 -13.70 3.50
N ASN A 36 1.04 -13.40 4.15
CA ASN A 36 2.26 -14.20 4.00
C ASN A 36 2.38 -15.31 5.06
N LYS A 37 3.36 -16.20 4.89
CA LYS A 37 3.63 -17.30 5.85
C LYS A 37 4.01 -16.84 7.26
N LYS A 38 4.42 -15.58 7.43
CA LYS A 38 4.71 -14.96 8.73
C LYS A 38 3.46 -14.41 9.42
N GLY A 39 2.29 -14.46 8.78
CA GLY A 39 1.03 -13.93 9.30
C GLY A 39 0.81 -12.45 9.02
N ASN A 40 1.69 -11.79 8.27
CA ASN A 40 1.50 -10.40 7.86
C ASN A 40 0.37 -10.32 6.84
N THR A 41 -0.53 -9.37 6.99
CA THR A 41 -1.63 -9.15 6.04
C THR A 41 -1.57 -7.74 5.46
N ILE A 42 -1.70 -7.64 4.14
CA ILE A 42 -1.93 -6.37 3.43
C ILE A 42 -3.35 -6.35 2.90
N SER A 43 -4.00 -5.20 2.95
CA SER A 43 -5.31 -4.94 2.36
C SER A 43 -5.18 -3.92 1.25
N GLY A 44 -5.92 -4.10 0.15
CA GLY A 44 -5.86 -3.19 -0.98
C GLY A 44 -6.99 -3.35 -1.98
N THR A 45 -7.00 -2.44 -2.94
CA THR A 45 -7.80 -2.54 -4.17
C THR A 45 -6.93 -3.11 -5.28
N TYR A 46 -7.50 -4.08 -5.99
CA TYR A 46 -6.88 -4.73 -7.13
C TYR A 46 -7.73 -4.47 -8.37
N SER A 47 -7.11 -3.96 -9.41
CA SER A 47 -7.79 -3.50 -10.62
C SER A 47 -7.26 -4.20 -11.86
N ASN A 48 -8.18 -4.47 -12.79
CA ASN A 48 -7.82 -4.85 -14.14
C ASN A 48 -7.55 -3.61 -14.98
N LEU A 49 -6.27 -3.31 -15.19
CA LEU A 49 -5.81 -2.18 -15.99
C LEU A 49 -5.70 -2.50 -17.50
N THR A 50 -6.10 -3.70 -17.91
CA THR A 50 -6.05 -4.16 -19.30
C THR A 50 -7.39 -3.98 -20.03
N ASP A 51 -7.40 -4.24 -21.33
CA ASP A 51 -8.58 -4.23 -22.19
C ASP A 51 -9.26 -5.62 -22.30
N LYS A 52 -8.77 -6.62 -21.57
CA LYS A 52 -9.28 -8.01 -21.59
C LYS A 52 -9.75 -8.46 -20.23
N THR A 53 -10.60 -9.47 -20.21
CA THR A 53 -10.97 -10.17 -18.98
C THR A 53 -9.78 -10.97 -18.46
N ILE A 54 -9.44 -10.83 -17.17
CA ILE A 54 -8.29 -11.49 -16.53
C ILE A 54 -8.70 -12.19 -15.22
N ASP A 55 -7.88 -13.13 -14.75
CA ASP A 55 -7.94 -13.62 -13.37
C ASP A 55 -7.39 -12.53 -12.42
N ILE A 56 -7.95 -12.43 -11.21
CA ILE A 56 -7.46 -11.50 -10.19
C ILE A 56 -5.95 -11.63 -9.93
N LYS A 57 -5.35 -12.81 -10.12
CA LYS A 57 -3.90 -13.02 -9.95
C LYS A 57 -3.04 -12.23 -10.95
N GLU A 58 -3.64 -11.80 -12.06
CA GLU A 58 -3.00 -10.99 -13.10
C GLU A 58 -3.28 -9.49 -12.91
N SER A 59 -4.06 -9.11 -11.90
CA SER A 59 -4.40 -7.72 -11.62
C SER A 59 -3.26 -6.93 -10.98
N SER A 60 -3.43 -5.61 -10.93
CA SER A 60 -2.51 -4.69 -10.28
C SER A 60 -3.15 -4.08 -9.03
N MET A 61 -2.37 -3.99 -7.95
CA MET A 61 -2.75 -3.26 -6.76
C MET A 61 -2.72 -1.76 -7.06
N THR A 62 -3.89 -1.13 -7.03
CA THR A 62 -4.12 0.29 -7.26
C THR A 62 -4.37 1.04 -5.97
N SER A 63 -4.69 0.34 -4.88
CA SER A 63 -4.61 0.91 -3.55
C SER A 63 -4.04 -0.07 -2.53
N ILE A 64 -3.33 0.46 -1.55
CA ILE A 64 -2.87 -0.31 -0.39
C ILE A 64 -3.18 0.46 0.88
N ASN A 65 -3.70 -0.25 1.86
CA ASN A 65 -3.90 0.24 3.21
C ASN A 65 -3.18 -0.71 4.18
N ILE A 66 -2.10 -0.23 4.80
CA ILE A 66 -1.38 -0.99 5.82
C ILE A 66 -1.55 -0.30 7.17
N THR A 67 -2.31 -0.96 8.06
CA THR A 67 -2.60 -0.50 9.42
C THR A 67 -2.03 -1.40 10.51
N ASP A 68 -1.40 -2.54 10.16
CA ASP A 68 -0.85 -3.46 11.17
C ASP A 68 0.48 -2.93 11.73
N THR A 69 0.40 -2.40 12.95
CA THR A 69 1.48 -1.76 13.70
C THR A 69 2.33 -2.74 14.51
N THR A 70 1.97 -4.03 14.51
CA THR A 70 2.59 -5.04 15.40
C THR A 70 3.74 -5.80 14.74
N ASN A 71 3.83 -5.79 13.40
CA ASN A 71 4.77 -6.64 12.67
C ASN A 71 5.94 -5.86 12.07
N LYS A 72 7.11 -5.96 12.71
CA LYS A 72 8.36 -5.24 12.33
C LYS A 72 8.97 -5.73 11.02
N ASP A 73 8.52 -6.88 10.50
CA ASP A 73 9.05 -7.55 9.31
C ASP A 73 8.36 -7.12 7.99
N LEU A 74 7.42 -6.18 8.04
CA LEU A 74 6.64 -5.71 6.88
C LEU A 74 7.41 -4.67 6.01
N THR A 75 8.71 -4.87 5.85
CA THR A 75 9.69 -3.97 5.21
C THR A 75 9.50 -3.83 3.70
N VAL A 76 8.66 -4.65 3.07
CA VAL A 76 8.81 -5.02 1.65
C VAL A 76 7.99 -4.15 0.69
N PHE A 77 7.10 -3.26 1.15
CA PHE A 77 6.04 -2.72 0.29
C PHE A 77 6.09 -1.22 0.02
N PHE A 78 6.99 -0.48 0.66
CA PHE A 78 7.01 0.96 0.45
C PHE A 78 7.90 1.34 -0.75
N PRO A 79 7.37 2.14 -1.71
CA PRO A 79 8.14 2.60 -2.87
C PRO A 79 9.49 3.19 -2.46
N GLY A 80 10.58 2.89 -3.16
CA GLY A 80 11.89 3.45 -2.82
C GLY A 80 12.54 2.92 -1.53
N GLY A 81 12.04 1.82 -0.95
CA GLY A 81 12.69 1.12 0.17
C GLY A 81 12.44 1.74 1.56
N LEU A 82 11.37 2.52 1.70
CA LEU A 82 10.90 3.02 2.98
C LEU A 82 10.56 1.84 3.91
N THR A 83 10.70 2.01 5.22
CA THR A 83 10.53 0.95 6.22
C THR A 83 9.77 1.44 7.44
N TRP A 84 9.18 0.54 8.22
CA TRP A 84 8.58 0.92 9.49
C TRP A 84 9.59 1.58 10.43
N GLY A 85 9.17 2.65 11.10
CA GLY A 85 10.06 3.40 11.97
C GLY A 85 11.01 4.37 11.26
N THR A 86 10.94 4.49 9.92
CA THR A 86 11.56 5.63 9.22
C THR A 86 11.02 6.94 9.80
N THR A 87 11.88 7.94 9.95
CA THR A 87 11.51 9.26 10.49
C THR A 87 10.93 10.16 9.43
N ILE A 88 10.19 11.18 9.85
CA ILE A 88 9.63 12.22 8.96
C ILE A 88 10.74 12.85 8.11
N GLU A 89 11.88 13.19 8.70
CA GLU A 89 13.00 13.82 7.99
C GLU A 89 13.53 12.92 6.88
N LYS A 90 13.67 11.62 7.15
CA LYS A 90 14.15 10.67 6.14
C LYS A 90 13.13 10.45 5.03
N VAL A 91 11.84 10.49 5.34
CA VAL A 91 10.78 10.45 4.32
C VAL A 91 10.88 11.66 3.39
N LYS A 92 11.01 12.87 3.95
CA LYS A 92 11.17 14.10 3.17
C LYS A 92 12.44 14.11 2.33
N GLU A 93 13.53 13.52 2.83
CA GLU A 93 14.77 13.33 2.04
C GLU A 93 14.54 12.42 0.81
N MET A 94 13.69 11.40 0.93
CA MET A 94 13.45 10.43 -0.15
C MET A 94 12.42 10.90 -1.17
N TYR A 95 11.35 11.56 -0.73
CA TYR A 95 10.21 11.92 -1.60
C TYR A 95 10.04 13.43 -1.80
N GLY A 96 10.85 14.26 -1.15
CA GLY A 96 10.68 15.71 -1.11
C GLY A 96 9.65 16.16 -0.08
N GLU A 97 9.30 17.45 -0.13
CA GLU A 97 8.27 18.02 0.75
C GLU A 97 6.87 17.51 0.36
N PRO A 98 6.02 17.18 1.34
CA PRO A 98 4.65 16.76 1.07
C PRO A 98 3.81 17.94 0.57
N LYS A 99 2.68 17.61 -0.06
CA LYS A 99 1.68 18.60 -0.44
C LYS A 99 0.97 19.18 0.78
N ASP A 100 0.72 18.34 1.77
CA ASP A 100 0.09 18.70 3.05
C ASP A 100 0.74 17.93 4.21
N GLU A 101 0.79 18.58 5.37
CA GLU A 101 1.34 18.03 6.60
C GLU A 101 0.45 18.39 7.78
N TYR A 102 -0.06 17.36 8.45
CA TYR A 102 -0.84 17.50 9.68
C TYR A 102 -0.03 16.98 10.86
N THR A 103 0.12 17.80 11.90
CA THR A 103 0.65 17.37 13.20
C THR A 103 -0.48 17.47 14.22
N GLY A 104 -0.78 16.34 14.85
CA GLY A 104 -1.76 16.24 15.93
C GLY A 104 -1.10 16.07 17.30
N ASP A 105 -1.93 15.87 18.32
CA ASP A 105 -1.47 15.61 19.68
C ASP A 105 -0.75 14.26 19.80
N SER A 106 -0.03 14.08 20.91
CA SER A 106 0.60 12.80 21.31
C SER A 106 1.56 12.21 20.26
N GLY A 107 2.26 13.08 19.51
CA GLY A 107 3.26 12.68 18.53
C GLY A 107 2.69 12.08 17.25
N PHE A 108 1.39 12.26 16.99
CA PHE A 108 0.75 11.85 15.75
C PHE A 108 1.06 12.86 14.63
N ALA A 109 1.41 12.36 13.45
CA ALA A 109 1.55 13.19 12.27
C ALA A 109 1.15 12.45 10.99
N ILE A 110 0.77 13.21 9.97
CA ILE A 110 0.43 12.72 8.65
C ILE A 110 1.16 13.57 7.61
N LEU A 111 1.82 12.91 6.66
CA LEU A 111 2.34 13.54 5.45
C LEU A 111 1.52 13.06 4.26
N THR A 112 1.04 13.99 3.45
CA THR A 112 0.25 13.70 2.25
C THR A 112 1.02 14.16 1.02
N TYR A 113 1.37 13.21 0.16
CA TYR A 113 1.94 13.43 -1.16
C TYR A 113 0.81 13.23 -2.16
N GLN A 114 0.40 14.28 -2.86
CA GLN A 114 -0.78 14.25 -3.71
C GLN A 114 -0.44 14.83 -5.09
N GLU A 115 -0.75 14.07 -6.14
CA GLU A 115 -0.71 14.57 -7.52
C GLU A 115 -2.09 15.14 -7.90
N ASP A 116 -3.16 14.40 -7.62
CA ASP A 116 -4.56 14.85 -7.80
C ASP A 116 -5.52 14.15 -6.81
N THR A 117 -6.84 14.27 -7.01
CA THR A 117 -7.85 13.67 -6.11
C THR A 117 -7.83 12.16 -6.07
N ASP A 118 -7.38 11.51 -7.14
CA ASP A 118 -7.42 10.06 -7.34
C ASP A 118 -6.00 9.45 -7.37
N HIS A 119 -4.97 10.24 -7.10
CA HIS A 119 -3.57 9.78 -7.01
C HIS A 119 -2.86 10.45 -5.84
N TYR A 120 -2.74 9.71 -4.73
CA TYR A 120 -2.10 10.22 -3.51
C TYR A 120 -1.43 9.11 -2.68
N ALA A 121 -0.45 9.50 -1.89
CA ALA A 121 0.15 8.71 -0.83
C ALA A 121 0.02 9.45 0.51
N LYS A 122 -0.43 8.74 1.54
CA LYS A 122 -0.62 9.27 2.88
C LYS A 122 0.18 8.42 3.88
N LEU A 123 1.14 9.05 4.52
CA LEU A 123 2.04 8.42 5.47
C LEU A 123 1.65 8.84 6.88
N THR A 124 1.35 7.87 7.74
CA THR A 124 0.95 8.11 9.13
C THR A 124 2.11 7.81 10.08
N PHE A 125 2.36 8.72 11.01
CA PHE A 125 3.45 8.66 11.97
C PHE A 125 2.92 8.70 13.40
N SER A 126 3.63 8.01 14.29
CA SER A 126 3.44 8.11 15.74
C SER A 126 4.80 8.26 16.41
N ASN A 127 4.94 9.28 17.26
CA ASN A 127 6.19 9.67 17.91
C ASN A 127 7.35 9.84 16.90
N GLY A 128 7.06 10.48 15.76
CA GLY A 128 8.04 10.73 14.69
C GLY A 128 8.47 9.49 13.92
N LYS A 129 7.76 8.38 14.04
CA LYS A 129 8.09 7.09 13.42
C LYS A 129 6.95 6.64 12.52
N LEU A 130 7.26 6.20 11.30
CA LEU A 130 6.27 5.70 10.35
C LEU A 130 5.53 4.48 10.93
N LYS A 131 4.19 4.53 10.88
CA LYS A 131 3.26 3.50 11.40
C LYS A 131 2.10 3.15 10.47
N GLY A 132 1.78 3.99 9.50
CA GLY A 132 0.78 3.71 8.49
C GLY A 132 1.21 4.21 7.13
N TYR A 133 0.70 3.56 6.09
CA TYR A 133 0.87 3.96 4.71
C TYR A 133 -0.39 3.62 3.94
N GLU A 134 -0.90 4.61 3.25
CA GLU A 134 -1.99 4.52 2.32
C GLU A 134 -1.50 5.06 0.99
N LEU A 135 -1.80 4.34 -0.09
CA LEU A 135 -1.46 4.75 -1.45
C LEU A 135 -2.66 4.44 -2.33
N TYR A 136 -3.00 5.39 -3.18
CA TYR A 136 -4.06 5.31 -4.17
C TYR A 136 -3.48 5.81 -5.50
N ILE A 137 -3.65 5.03 -6.57
CA ILE A 137 -2.93 5.12 -7.85
C ILE A 137 -3.87 4.78 -9.01
#